data_AF-A0A962U4R6-F1
#
_entry.id   AF-A0A962U4R6-F1
#
_cell.length_a   1.000
_cell.length_b   1.000
_cell.length_c   1.000
_cell.angle_alpha   90.00
_cell.angle_beta   90.00
_cell.angle_gamma   90.00
#
_symmetry.space_group_name_H-M   'P 1'
#
loop_
_entity.id
_entity.type
_entity.pdbx_description
1 polymer ?
#
loop_
_entity_poly.entity_id
_entity_poly.type
_entity_poly.pdbx_seq_one_letter_code
_entity_poly.pdbx_strand_id
1 'polypeptide(L)'
;MGSIDRPNRIHVVVHAALAIAGGLLLAACQTTLSTSQQAPTDQQPQQAVEAPEPCPSLSARELEREAIEMLDRGESIEARRLLDCALAENPHSRRSASLIRQLDADPIEYLGARYYWYTVQPSETLSKIAGERIGDSLEFVILARYNDIPVPANLVAGQRIKIPGDESPSAAVPVTAPPVPRVEPPPVEPPSAAAPDAEQMRSAALAQEQGGELEAAYRGLQQAREADPEQAGIDDDIARVRAALVADLEEKAYASELAGDVNEALATWEKILTIDPRNIPAQLSRSRLSR
;
A
#
# COMPACT_ATOMS: atom_id res chain seq x y z
N MET A 1 29.55 39.56 15.85
CA MET A 1 30.81 39.87 15.13
C MET A 1 31.60 38.57 15.01
N GLY A 2 32.11 38.12 13.88
CA GLY A 2 32.15 38.61 12.51
C GLY A 2 32.67 37.44 11.66
N SER A 3 32.14 37.35 10.46
CA SER A 3 32.40 36.31 9.48
C SER A 3 33.81 36.43 8.87
N ILE A 4 34.15 35.47 7.99
CA ILE A 4 34.93 35.63 6.74
C ILE A 4 36.17 34.71 6.57
N ASP A 5 36.04 33.93 5.49
CA ASP A 5 36.99 33.37 4.50
C ASP A 5 37.99 32.24 4.75
N ARG A 6 37.80 31.21 3.91
CA ARG A 6 38.86 30.36 3.35
C ARG A 6 39.56 31.11 2.21
N PRO A 7 40.76 30.69 1.78
CA PRO A 7 40.79 30.14 0.42
C PRO A 7 41.69 28.92 0.19
N ASN A 8 41.24 28.21 -0.84
CA ASN A 8 41.79 27.09 -1.60
C ASN A 8 43.14 27.42 -2.28
N ARG A 9 44.08 26.45 -2.36
CA ARG A 9 45.21 26.50 -3.29
C ARG A 9 45.49 25.14 -3.93
N ILE A 10 45.40 25.18 -5.26
CA ILE A 10 45.62 24.15 -6.26
C ILE A 10 47.13 23.93 -6.45
N HIS A 11 47.58 22.67 -6.50
CA HIS A 11 48.92 22.34 -6.99
C HIS A 11 48.84 21.57 -8.31
N VAL A 12 49.23 22.26 -9.39
CA VAL A 12 49.60 21.70 -10.69
C VAL A 12 51.10 21.40 -10.63
N VAL A 13 51.54 20.21 -11.06
CA VAL A 13 52.96 19.93 -11.34
C VAL A 13 53.07 19.33 -12.74
N VAL A 14 53.76 20.08 -13.60
CA VAL A 14 54.19 19.78 -14.98
C VAL A 14 55.69 19.47 -14.93
N HIS A 15 56.15 18.37 -15.54
CA HIS A 15 57.54 18.13 -15.97
C HIS A 15 57.43 17.38 -17.32
N ALA A 16 57.72 17.94 -18.52
CA ALA A 16 59.01 18.36 -19.10
C ALA A 16 60.05 17.20 -19.09
N ALA A 17 60.14 16.39 -20.16
CA ALA A 17 60.89 16.58 -21.43
C ALA A 17 62.34 16.06 -21.37
N LEU A 18 62.74 15.13 -22.28
CA LEU A 18 63.99 15.22 -23.06
C LEU A 18 64.13 14.10 -24.12
N ALA A 19 64.68 14.46 -25.27
CA ALA A 19 64.92 13.65 -26.47
C ALA A 19 66.42 13.35 -26.67
N ILE A 20 66.78 12.25 -27.37
CA ILE A 20 68.06 12.10 -28.11
C ILE A 20 67.86 11.19 -29.34
N ALA A 21 68.49 11.56 -30.45
CA ALA A 21 68.47 10.92 -31.77
C ALA A 21 69.79 10.19 -32.12
N GLY A 22 69.73 9.25 -33.10
CA GLY A 22 70.81 9.03 -34.08
C GLY A 22 71.36 7.59 -34.28
N GLY A 23 71.41 7.09 -35.53
CA GLY A 23 72.43 6.14 -36.01
C GLY A 23 71.97 4.95 -36.90
N LEU A 24 72.37 4.94 -38.17
CA LEU A 24 72.15 3.94 -39.26
C LEU A 24 72.94 2.61 -39.10
N LEU A 25 72.41 1.46 -39.60
CA LEU A 25 72.96 0.62 -40.71
C LEU A 25 72.34 -0.82 -40.83
N LEU A 26 71.86 -1.12 -42.05
CA LEU A 26 71.85 -2.38 -42.85
C LEU A 26 71.34 -3.75 -42.31
N ALA A 27 70.27 -4.23 -42.98
CA ALA A 27 70.03 -5.56 -43.57
C ALA A 27 70.05 -6.85 -42.70
N ALA A 28 68.88 -7.50 -42.54
CA ALA A 28 68.55 -8.81 -43.15
C ALA A 28 67.29 -9.47 -42.53
N CYS A 29 66.42 -9.96 -43.43
CA CYS A 29 65.46 -11.06 -43.36
C CYS A 29 64.71 -11.46 -42.07
N GLN A 30 63.38 -11.38 -42.23
CA GLN A 30 62.36 -12.40 -41.89
C GLN A 30 62.17 -12.78 -40.43
N THR A 31 61.01 -12.41 -39.87
CA THR A 31 59.94 -13.36 -39.49
C THR A 31 58.72 -12.54 -39.08
N THR A 32 57.59 -12.82 -39.71
CA THR A 32 56.26 -12.28 -39.39
C THR A 32 55.84 -12.68 -37.98
N LEU A 33 55.73 -11.69 -37.09
CA LEU A 33 54.86 -11.73 -35.93
C LEU A 33 53.97 -10.50 -36.03
N SER A 34 52.77 -10.70 -36.56
CA SER A 34 51.69 -9.71 -36.47
C SER A 34 51.23 -9.64 -35.02
N THR A 35 51.96 -8.89 -34.20
CA THR A 35 51.42 -8.35 -32.95
C THR A 35 50.43 -7.27 -33.34
N SER A 36 49.17 -7.67 -33.49
CA SER A 36 48.05 -6.73 -33.59
C SER A 36 48.00 -5.95 -32.28
N GLN A 37 48.47 -4.71 -32.37
CA GLN A 37 48.39 -3.71 -31.33
C GLN A 37 46.91 -3.38 -31.14
N GLN A 38 46.26 -4.04 -30.17
CA GLN A 38 44.96 -3.61 -29.69
C GLN A 38 45.16 -2.25 -29.00
N ALA A 39 44.61 -1.20 -29.62
CA ALA A 39 44.35 0.05 -28.93
C ALA A 39 43.48 -0.24 -27.69
N PRO A 40 43.65 0.49 -26.57
CA PRO A 40 42.72 0.39 -25.46
C PRO A 40 41.38 0.91 -25.97
N THR A 41 40.46 0.00 -26.23
CA THR A 41 39.07 0.35 -26.44
C THR A 41 38.53 0.66 -25.07
N ASP A 42 38.26 1.94 -24.81
CA ASP A 42 37.30 2.38 -23.81
C ASP A 42 35.98 1.64 -24.08
N GLN A 43 35.80 0.47 -23.48
CA GLN A 43 34.50 -0.17 -23.38
C GLN A 43 33.76 0.50 -22.23
N GLN A 44 33.28 1.71 -22.48
CA GLN A 44 32.15 2.23 -21.75
C GLN A 44 30.96 1.33 -22.12
N PRO A 45 30.29 0.67 -21.15
CA PRO A 45 29.16 -0.20 -21.45
C PRO A 45 28.11 0.59 -22.23
N GLN A 46 27.98 0.28 -23.52
CA GLN A 46 26.85 0.73 -24.31
C GLN A 46 25.64 -0.01 -23.75
N GLN A 47 24.88 0.66 -22.86
CA GLN A 47 23.52 0.25 -22.55
C GLN A 47 22.77 0.23 -23.88
N ALA A 48 22.56 -0.97 -24.42
CA ALA A 48 21.65 -1.19 -25.52
C ALA A 48 20.28 -0.69 -25.05
N VAL A 49 19.73 0.28 -25.77
CA VAL A 49 18.34 0.70 -25.57
C VAL A 49 17.50 -0.49 -26.03
N GLU A 50 17.04 -1.31 -25.09
CA GLU A 50 16.18 -2.46 -25.36
C GLU A 50 14.91 -1.96 -26.05
N ALA A 51 14.53 -2.59 -27.16
CA ALA A 51 13.34 -2.21 -27.90
C ALA A 51 12.11 -2.39 -26.99
N PRO A 52 11.12 -1.47 -27.02
CA PRO A 52 9.96 -1.56 -26.15
C PRO A 52 9.23 -2.88 -26.35
N GLU A 53 8.90 -3.55 -25.26
CA GLU A 53 8.19 -4.84 -25.31
C GLU A 53 6.83 -4.67 -26.01
N PRO A 54 6.42 -5.63 -26.87
CA PRO A 54 5.12 -5.58 -27.53
C PRO A 54 3.98 -5.68 -26.51
N CYS A 55 2.82 -5.12 -26.87
CA CYS A 55 1.60 -5.29 -26.07
C CYS A 55 1.19 -6.76 -26.02
N PRO A 56 0.81 -7.30 -24.84
CA PRO A 56 0.30 -8.65 -24.74
C PRO A 56 -1.05 -8.77 -25.44
N SER A 57 -1.31 -9.94 -26.04
CA SER A 57 -2.55 -10.23 -26.77
C SER A 57 -3.71 -10.55 -25.82
N LEU A 58 -4.14 -9.56 -25.06
CA LEU A 58 -5.25 -9.61 -24.09
C LEU A 58 -6.31 -8.58 -24.47
N SER A 59 -7.53 -8.77 -23.99
CA SER A 59 -8.57 -7.75 -24.16
C SER A 59 -8.26 -6.50 -23.32
N ALA A 60 -8.75 -5.33 -23.74
CA ALA A 60 -8.61 -4.09 -22.97
C ALA A 60 -9.08 -4.22 -21.50
N ARG A 61 -10.13 -5.01 -21.24
CA ARG A 61 -10.63 -5.26 -19.88
C ARG A 61 -9.67 -6.10 -19.03
N GLU A 62 -9.02 -7.08 -19.63
CA GLU A 62 -8.03 -7.93 -18.93
C GLU A 62 -6.76 -7.13 -18.64
N LEU A 63 -6.29 -6.35 -19.61
CA LEU A 63 -5.18 -5.41 -19.44
C LEU A 63 -5.45 -4.41 -18.30
N GLU A 64 -6.65 -3.85 -18.24
CA GLU A 64 -7.09 -2.96 -17.15
C GLU A 64 -7.08 -3.63 -15.78
N ARG A 65 -7.57 -4.87 -15.70
CA ARG A 65 -7.59 -5.63 -14.44
C ARG A 65 -6.17 -5.86 -13.93
N GLU A 66 -5.28 -6.34 -14.80
CA GLU A 66 -3.87 -6.58 -14.45
C GLU A 66 -3.16 -5.28 -14.07
N ALA A 67 -3.39 -4.19 -14.79
CA ALA A 67 -2.85 -2.88 -14.45
C ALA A 67 -3.32 -2.39 -13.07
N ILE A 68 -4.58 -2.60 -12.70
CA ILE A 68 -5.08 -2.23 -11.36
C ILE A 68 -4.41 -3.07 -10.27
N GLU A 69 -4.24 -4.37 -10.49
CA GLU A 69 -3.52 -5.25 -9.56
C GLU A 69 -2.05 -4.83 -9.39
N MET A 70 -1.39 -4.42 -10.48
CA MET A 70 -0.04 -3.85 -10.45
C MET A 70 0.02 -2.53 -9.69
N LEU A 71 -0.94 -1.63 -9.92
CA LEU A 71 -1.03 -0.35 -9.21
C LEU A 71 -1.19 -0.55 -7.70
N ASP A 72 -1.97 -1.53 -7.28
CA ASP A 72 -2.15 -1.86 -5.86
C ASP A 72 -0.84 -2.31 -5.19
N ARG A 73 0.03 -3.00 -5.95
CA ARG A 73 1.39 -3.39 -5.54
C ARG A 73 2.45 -2.30 -5.71
N GLY A 74 2.08 -1.12 -6.20
CA GLY A 74 3.02 -0.01 -6.45
C GLY A 74 3.84 -0.14 -7.74
N GLU A 75 3.48 -1.08 -8.63
CA GLU A 75 4.16 -1.35 -9.91
C GLU A 75 3.67 -0.36 -10.99
N SER A 76 3.78 0.95 -10.74
CA SER A 76 3.15 1.99 -11.56
C SER A 76 3.68 2.09 -13.00
N ILE A 77 4.95 1.75 -13.24
CA ILE A 77 5.57 1.81 -14.57
C ILE A 77 4.96 0.74 -15.47
N GLU A 78 4.91 -0.51 -14.99
CA GLU A 78 4.37 -1.62 -15.78
C GLU A 78 2.86 -1.47 -15.94
N ALA A 79 2.16 -1.06 -14.88
CA ALA A 79 0.74 -0.75 -14.98
C ALA A 79 0.45 0.32 -16.04
N ARG A 80 1.25 1.39 -16.11
CA ARG A 80 1.12 2.41 -17.16
C ARG A 80 1.21 1.79 -18.54
N ARG A 81 2.22 0.95 -18.79
CA ARG A 81 2.40 0.28 -20.08
C ARG A 81 1.18 -0.55 -20.45
N LEU A 82 0.62 -1.33 -19.52
CA LEU A 82 -0.61 -2.10 -19.76
C LEU A 82 -1.82 -1.20 -20.05
N LEU A 83 -1.96 -0.06 -19.39
CA LEU A 83 -3.03 0.90 -19.65
C LEU A 83 -2.90 1.56 -21.03
N ASP A 84 -1.67 1.84 -21.48
CA ASP A 84 -1.42 2.33 -22.84
C ASP A 84 -1.80 1.26 -23.88
N CYS A 85 -1.46 -0.02 -23.62
CA CYS A 85 -1.92 -1.14 -24.45
C CYS A 85 -3.45 -1.29 -24.44
N ALA A 86 -4.10 -1.09 -23.28
CA ALA A 86 -5.56 -1.14 -23.17
C ALA A 86 -6.25 -0.03 -23.98
N LEU A 87 -5.66 1.17 -24.04
CA LEU A 87 -6.14 2.27 -24.89
C LEU A 87 -5.87 2.03 -26.37
N ALA A 88 -4.78 1.35 -26.73
CA ALA A 88 -4.52 0.96 -28.12
C ALA A 88 -5.60 -0.02 -28.62
N GLU A 89 -6.04 -0.95 -27.77
CA GLU A 89 -7.10 -1.91 -28.09
C GLU A 89 -8.51 -1.31 -28.00
N ASN A 90 -8.76 -0.44 -27.02
CA ASN A 90 -10.02 0.30 -26.87
C ASN A 90 -9.77 1.78 -26.57
N PRO A 91 -9.71 2.63 -27.60
CA PRO A 91 -9.45 4.07 -27.46
C PRO A 91 -10.48 4.84 -26.64
N HIS A 92 -11.67 4.27 -26.42
CA HIS A 92 -12.76 4.90 -25.66
C HIS A 92 -12.82 4.45 -24.19
N SER A 93 -11.83 3.70 -23.70
CA SER A 93 -11.80 3.31 -22.28
C SER A 93 -11.58 4.52 -21.37
N ARG A 94 -12.67 4.96 -20.73
CA ARG A 94 -12.64 6.01 -19.70
C ARG A 94 -11.82 5.61 -18.47
N ARG A 95 -11.84 4.32 -18.11
CA ARG A 95 -11.09 3.78 -16.96
C ARG A 95 -9.59 3.88 -17.20
N SER A 96 -9.11 3.37 -18.34
CA SER A 96 -7.68 3.42 -18.70
C SER A 96 -7.17 4.86 -18.78
N ALA A 97 -7.92 5.72 -19.46
CA ALA A 97 -7.60 7.15 -19.54
C ALA A 97 -7.60 7.85 -18.17
N SER A 98 -8.42 7.40 -17.21
CA SER A 98 -8.43 7.95 -15.85
C SER A 98 -7.21 7.56 -15.05
N LEU A 99 -6.88 6.26 -15.04
CA LEU A 99 -5.72 5.75 -14.31
C LEU A 99 -4.41 6.36 -14.85
N ILE A 100 -4.28 6.51 -16.18
CA ILE A 100 -3.14 7.18 -16.81
C ILE A 100 -3.02 8.64 -16.33
N ARG A 101 -4.13 9.39 -16.33
CA ARG A 101 -4.13 10.79 -15.88
C ARG A 101 -3.68 10.93 -14.43
N GLN A 102 -4.11 10.01 -13.57
CA GLN A 102 -3.70 9.99 -12.16
C GLN A 102 -2.21 9.66 -11.97
N LEU A 103 -1.62 8.85 -12.85
CA LEU A 103 -0.20 8.56 -12.84
C LEU A 103 0.65 9.77 -13.28
N ASP A 104 0.17 10.54 -14.25
CA ASP A 104 0.90 11.66 -14.85
C ASP A 104 0.73 12.99 -14.13
N ALA A 105 -0.43 13.22 -13.50
CA ALA A 105 -0.74 14.51 -12.89
C ALA A 105 0.15 14.82 -11.68
N ASP A 106 0.28 16.10 -11.31
CA ASP A 106 0.70 16.44 -9.96
C ASP A 106 -0.48 16.21 -8.99
N PRO A 107 -0.29 15.49 -7.87
CA PRO A 107 -1.40 15.17 -6.96
C PRO A 107 -1.99 16.40 -6.29
N ILE A 108 -1.21 17.46 -6.05
CA ILE A 108 -1.70 18.70 -5.45
C ILE A 108 -2.47 19.53 -6.47
N GLU A 109 -2.02 19.58 -7.73
CA GLU A 109 -2.78 20.23 -8.81
C GLU A 109 -4.09 19.48 -9.13
N TYR A 110 -4.07 18.15 -9.06
CA TYR A 110 -5.23 17.30 -9.36
C TYR A 110 -6.31 17.36 -8.27
N LEU A 111 -5.93 17.13 -7.01
CA LEU A 111 -6.87 17.01 -5.89
C LEU A 111 -7.03 18.32 -5.11
N GLY A 112 -6.13 19.28 -5.29
CA GLY A 112 -6.09 20.55 -4.58
C GLY A 112 -5.18 20.51 -3.33
N ALA A 113 -4.69 21.69 -2.94
CA ALA A 113 -3.76 21.85 -1.82
C ALA A 113 -4.43 21.77 -0.43
N ARG A 114 -5.76 21.87 -0.35
CA ARG A 114 -6.49 21.81 0.91
C ARG A 114 -6.80 20.36 1.24
N TYR A 115 -6.61 19.99 2.50
CA TYR A 115 -6.90 18.66 3.00
C TYR A 115 -7.30 18.69 4.47
N TYR A 116 -7.92 17.60 4.91
CA TYR A 116 -8.08 17.25 6.32
C TYR A 116 -7.42 15.89 6.61
N TRP A 117 -7.13 15.63 7.88
CA TRP A 117 -6.57 14.35 8.31
C TRP A 117 -7.67 13.33 8.53
N TYR A 118 -7.49 12.14 7.98
CA TYR A 118 -8.37 11.00 8.16
C TYR A 118 -7.58 9.83 8.74
N THR A 119 -8.16 9.19 9.76
CA THR A 119 -7.61 7.95 10.31
C THR A 119 -8.27 6.78 9.58
N VAL A 120 -7.47 6.01 8.86
CA VAL A 120 -7.91 4.82 8.13
C VAL A 120 -8.62 3.86 9.08
N GLN A 121 -9.83 3.44 8.73
CA GLN A 121 -10.60 2.48 9.52
C GLN A 121 -10.16 1.04 9.19
N PRO A 122 -10.42 0.09 10.10
CA PRO A 122 -10.19 -1.33 9.83
C PRO A 122 -10.84 -1.78 8.53
N SER A 123 -10.09 -2.55 7.73
CA SER A 123 -10.54 -3.11 6.44
C SER A 123 -10.90 -2.08 5.37
N GLU A 124 -10.49 -0.82 5.51
CA GLU A 124 -10.54 0.13 4.41
C GLU A 124 -9.35 -0.05 3.47
N THR A 125 -9.61 0.10 2.17
CA THR A 125 -8.58 0.23 1.14
C THR A 125 -8.58 1.66 0.64
N LEU A 126 -7.48 2.10 0.00
CA LEU A 126 -7.44 3.42 -0.64
C LEU A 126 -8.56 3.58 -1.68
N SER A 127 -8.92 2.52 -2.41
CA SER A 127 -10.04 2.55 -3.37
C SER A 127 -11.39 2.75 -2.71
N LYS A 128 -11.62 2.16 -1.53
CA LYS A 128 -12.85 2.40 -0.75
C LYS A 128 -12.88 3.84 -0.25
N ILE A 129 -11.78 4.32 0.33
CA ILE A 129 -11.67 5.70 0.85
C ILE A 129 -11.85 6.72 -0.28
N ALA A 130 -11.21 6.52 -1.43
CA ALA A 130 -11.37 7.37 -2.61
C ALA A 130 -12.83 7.41 -3.08
N GLY A 131 -13.50 6.26 -3.15
CA GLY A 131 -14.91 6.18 -3.52
C GLY A 131 -15.82 6.94 -2.55
N GLU A 132 -15.62 6.79 -1.24
CA GLU A 132 -16.49 7.41 -0.24
C GLU A 132 -16.19 8.87 0.06
N ARG A 133 -14.93 9.32 -0.08
CA ARG A 133 -14.50 10.66 0.34
C ARG A 133 -14.19 11.59 -0.84
N ILE A 134 -13.81 11.05 -2.00
CA ILE A 134 -13.52 11.81 -3.23
C ILE A 134 -14.66 11.65 -4.24
N GLY A 135 -15.33 10.49 -4.24
CA GLY A 135 -16.49 10.19 -5.09
C GLY A 135 -16.19 9.23 -6.24
N ASP A 136 -14.94 8.79 -6.42
CA ASP A 136 -14.55 7.79 -7.41
C ASP A 136 -13.50 6.84 -6.82
N SER A 137 -13.80 5.54 -6.81
CA SER A 137 -12.91 4.51 -6.26
C SER A 137 -11.66 4.30 -7.10
N LEU A 138 -11.66 4.72 -8.37
CA LEU A 138 -10.47 4.70 -9.21
C LEU A 138 -9.47 5.79 -8.84
N GLU A 139 -9.85 6.81 -8.05
CA GLU A 139 -8.93 7.89 -7.60
C GLU A 139 -7.95 7.43 -6.51
N PHE A 140 -7.88 6.12 -6.23
CA PHE A 140 -6.94 5.56 -5.27
C PHE A 140 -5.48 5.78 -5.66
N VAL A 141 -5.16 5.82 -6.96
CA VAL A 141 -3.77 6.02 -7.43
C VAL A 141 -3.30 7.43 -7.10
N ILE A 142 -4.10 8.45 -7.46
CA ILE A 142 -3.76 9.83 -7.15
C ILE A 142 -3.83 10.10 -5.64
N LEU A 143 -4.75 9.46 -4.91
CA LEU A 143 -4.83 9.58 -3.45
C LEU A 143 -3.61 8.96 -2.75
N ALA A 144 -3.10 7.83 -3.25
CA ALA A 144 -1.86 7.24 -2.76
C ALA A 144 -0.69 8.22 -2.94
N ARG A 145 -0.55 8.80 -4.13
CA ARG A 145 0.49 9.80 -4.45
C ARG A 145 0.35 11.07 -3.62
N TYR A 146 -0.87 11.54 -3.36
CA TYR A 146 -1.15 12.68 -2.47
C TYR A 146 -0.66 12.47 -1.04
N ASN A 147 -0.59 11.21 -0.62
CA ASN A 147 -0.19 10.77 0.72
C ASN A 147 1.22 10.20 0.79
N ASP A 148 1.98 10.28 -0.30
CA ASP A 148 3.31 9.69 -0.40
C ASP A 148 3.31 8.17 -0.08
N ILE A 149 2.25 7.46 -0.46
CA ILE A 149 2.09 6.00 -0.27
C ILE A 149 2.54 5.29 -1.55
N PRO A 150 3.72 4.64 -1.57
CA PRO A 150 4.25 4.01 -2.78
C PRO A 150 3.53 2.72 -3.16
N VAL A 151 3.02 1.98 -2.17
CA VAL A 151 2.32 0.70 -2.36
C VAL A 151 0.93 0.82 -1.73
N PRO A 152 -0.13 1.05 -2.52
CA PRO A 152 -1.49 1.20 -2.01
C PRO A 152 -1.99 0.05 -1.13
N ALA A 153 -1.60 -1.19 -1.46
CA ALA A 153 -1.96 -2.38 -0.70
C ALA A 153 -1.40 -2.39 0.73
N ASN A 154 -0.38 -1.57 1.02
CA ASN A 154 0.22 -1.46 2.36
C ASN A 154 -0.50 -0.46 3.27
N LEU A 155 -1.66 0.08 2.87
CA LEU A 155 -2.46 0.95 3.73
C LEU A 155 -2.86 0.19 5.00
N VAL A 156 -2.52 0.73 6.17
CA VAL A 156 -2.81 0.09 7.46
C VAL A 156 -3.90 0.84 8.20
N ALA A 157 -4.79 0.11 8.88
CA ALA A 157 -5.76 0.69 9.80
C ALA A 157 -5.07 1.53 10.89
N GLY A 158 -5.66 2.66 11.27
CA GLY A 158 -5.07 3.62 12.19
C GLY A 158 -4.03 4.55 11.57
N GLN A 159 -3.57 4.30 10.35
CA GLN A 159 -2.71 5.24 9.62
C GLN A 159 -3.47 6.54 9.39
N ARG A 160 -2.82 7.68 9.64
CA ARG A 160 -3.37 8.99 9.32
C ARG A 160 -2.96 9.39 7.91
N ILE A 161 -3.94 9.64 7.05
CA ILE A 161 -3.75 10.09 5.68
C ILE A 161 -4.46 11.43 5.48
N LYS A 162 -3.97 12.23 4.53
CA LYS A 162 -4.61 13.43 4.03
C LYS A 162 -5.73 13.02 3.05
N ILE A 163 -6.90 13.62 3.22
CA ILE A 163 -8.00 13.54 2.25
C ILE A 163 -8.24 14.94 1.69
N PRO A 164 -8.28 15.11 0.36
CA PRO A 164 -8.45 16.43 -0.25
C PRO A 164 -9.80 17.06 0.07
N GLY A 165 -9.81 18.39 0.13
CA GLY A 165 -10.98 19.20 0.43
C GLY A 165 -11.06 19.64 1.90
N ASP A 166 -12.22 20.16 2.26
CA ASP A 166 -12.55 20.51 3.64
C ASP A 166 -13.23 19.33 4.32
N GLU A 167 -13.00 19.18 5.63
CA GLU A 167 -13.71 18.19 6.43
C GLU A 167 -15.22 18.39 6.24
N SER A 168 -15.86 17.45 5.55
CA SER A 168 -17.31 17.43 5.47
C SER A 168 -17.81 17.11 6.88
N PRO A 169 -18.68 17.93 7.50
CA PRO A 169 -19.17 17.68 8.84
C PRO A 169 -20.14 16.50 8.79
N SER A 170 -19.61 15.29 8.76
CA SER A 170 -20.33 14.06 9.05
C SER A 170 -19.70 13.46 10.30
N ALA A 171 -20.24 13.90 11.43
CA ALA A 171 -20.11 13.36 12.78
C ALA A 171 -18.71 13.38 13.45
N ALA A 172 -18.07 14.55 13.50
CA ALA A 172 -17.42 14.95 14.73
C ALA A 172 -18.44 15.71 15.58
N VAL A 173 -18.93 15.13 16.67
CA VAL A 173 -19.50 15.94 17.76
C VAL A 173 -18.36 16.32 18.70
N PRO A 174 -17.89 17.57 18.70
CA PRO A 174 -17.03 18.05 19.78
C PRO A 174 -17.90 18.28 21.01
N VAL A 175 -17.67 17.51 22.08
CA VAL A 175 -18.30 17.80 23.39
C VAL A 175 -17.50 18.91 24.05
N THR A 176 -17.87 20.16 23.75
CA THR A 176 -17.64 21.28 24.66
C THR A 176 -18.99 21.80 25.14
N ALA A 177 -19.33 21.48 26.38
CA ALA A 177 -20.55 21.94 27.04
C ALA A 177 -20.43 23.41 27.48
N PRO A 178 -21.50 24.20 27.32
CA PRO A 178 -21.95 25.14 28.34
C PRO A 178 -23.27 24.65 28.98
N PRO A 179 -23.57 25.02 30.24
CA PRO A 179 -24.77 24.54 30.91
C PRO A 179 -25.98 25.34 30.42
N VAL A 180 -26.95 24.65 29.83
CA VAL A 180 -28.32 25.18 29.62
C VAL A 180 -29.27 24.61 30.67
N PRO A 181 -30.27 25.39 31.13
CA PRO A 181 -31.15 25.00 32.23
C PRO A 181 -32.01 23.79 31.87
N ARG A 182 -32.12 22.86 32.82
CA ARG A 182 -32.90 21.63 32.74
C ARG A 182 -34.36 21.93 32.45
N VAL A 183 -34.81 21.60 31.24
CA VAL A 183 -36.22 21.26 30.98
C VAL A 183 -36.42 19.84 31.50
N GLU A 184 -37.41 19.66 32.35
CA GLU A 184 -37.74 18.38 32.99
C GLU A 184 -38.26 17.40 31.92
N PRO A 185 -37.57 16.26 31.66
CA PRO A 185 -38.05 15.28 30.70
C PRO A 185 -39.27 14.53 31.26
N PRO A 186 -40.19 14.05 30.40
CA PRO A 186 -41.28 13.19 30.81
C PRO A 186 -40.73 11.88 31.43
N PRO A 187 -41.56 11.12 32.18
CA PRO A 187 -41.07 9.99 32.96
C PRO A 187 -40.40 8.96 32.06
N VAL A 188 -39.10 8.77 32.27
CA VAL A 188 -38.34 7.66 31.69
C VAL A 188 -38.87 6.39 32.37
N GLU A 189 -39.41 5.47 31.59
CA GLU A 189 -39.70 4.11 32.05
C GLU A 189 -38.42 3.49 32.63
N PRO A 190 -38.49 2.74 33.74
CA PRO A 190 -37.30 2.21 34.39
C PRO A 190 -36.47 1.35 33.43
N PRO A 191 -35.13 1.36 33.55
CA PRO A 191 -34.27 0.55 32.69
C PRO A 191 -34.65 -0.93 32.84
N SER A 192 -34.85 -1.59 31.70
CA SER A 192 -34.98 -3.04 31.63
C SER A 192 -33.78 -3.68 32.32
N ALA A 193 -34.04 -4.66 33.19
CA ALA A 193 -33.04 -5.36 34.00
C ALA A 193 -32.15 -6.34 33.20
N ALA A 194 -31.95 -6.09 31.91
CA ALA A 194 -31.00 -6.76 31.04
C ALA A 194 -29.99 -5.68 30.57
N ALA A 195 -28.70 -5.70 30.87
CA ALA A 195 -27.92 -6.68 31.59
C ALA A 195 -26.65 -6.01 32.14
N PRO A 196 -26.43 -5.92 33.47
CA PRO A 196 -25.08 -5.66 34.00
C PRO A 196 -24.06 -6.70 33.46
N ASP A 197 -24.54 -7.87 33.04
CA ASP A 197 -23.75 -8.94 32.46
C ASP A 197 -23.23 -8.62 31.04
N ALA A 198 -23.97 -7.89 30.18
CA ALA A 198 -23.53 -7.58 28.82
C ALA A 198 -22.38 -6.55 28.78
N GLU A 199 -22.46 -5.50 29.60
CA GLU A 199 -21.37 -4.53 29.78
C GLU A 199 -20.14 -5.18 30.45
N GLN A 200 -20.35 -6.09 31.39
CA GLN A 200 -19.26 -6.88 31.98
C GLN A 200 -18.62 -7.82 30.94
N MET A 201 -19.40 -8.50 30.10
CA MET A 201 -18.87 -9.33 29.01
C MET A 201 -18.07 -8.50 28.00
N ARG A 202 -18.59 -7.34 27.60
CA ARG A 202 -17.89 -6.41 26.70
C ARG A 202 -16.57 -5.93 27.31
N SER A 203 -16.59 -5.44 28.54
CA SER A 203 -15.38 -4.94 29.21
C SER A 203 -14.33 -6.04 29.42
N ALA A 204 -14.74 -7.27 29.77
CA ALA A 204 -13.84 -8.41 29.84
C ALA A 204 -13.23 -8.77 28.48
N ALA A 205 -14.03 -8.73 27.41
CA ALA A 205 -13.55 -8.99 26.06
C ALA A 205 -12.59 -7.91 25.55
N LEU A 206 -12.81 -6.64 25.89
CA LEU A 206 -11.87 -5.55 25.59
C LEU A 206 -10.54 -5.69 26.37
N ALA A 207 -10.58 -6.22 27.59
CA ALA A 207 -9.35 -6.55 28.32
C ALA A 207 -8.57 -7.71 27.66
N GLN A 208 -9.28 -8.71 27.11
CA GLN A 208 -8.69 -9.79 26.32
C GLN A 208 -8.05 -9.27 25.02
N GLU A 209 -8.72 -8.33 24.33
CA GLU A 209 -8.16 -7.66 23.14
C GLU A 209 -6.83 -6.97 23.50
N GLN A 210 -6.79 -6.21 24.60
CA GLN A 210 -5.57 -5.56 25.08
C GLN A 210 -4.48 -6.55 25.51
N GLY A 211 -4.86 -7.75 25.95
CA GLY A 211 -3.95 -8.85 26.27
C GLY A 211 -3.44 -9.64 25.05
N GLY A 212 -3.92 -9.32 23.83
CA GLY A 212 -3.60 -10.08 22.61
C GLY A 212 -4.42 -11.37 22.44
N GLU A 213 -5.40 -11.63 23.30
CA GLU A 213 -6.26 -12.81 23.24
C GLU A 213 -7.44 -12.58 22.28
N LEU A 214 -7.13 -12.33 21.00
CA LEU A 214 -8.09 -11.88 19.98
C LEU A 214 -9.28 -12.84 19.78
N GLU A 215 -9.06 -14.15 19.86
CA GLU A 215 -10.14 -15.15 19.76
C GLU A 215 -11.10 -15.10 20.94
N ALA A 216 -10.56 -14.95 22.15
CA ALA A 216 -11.36 -14.86 23.36
C ALA A 216 -12.17 -13.56 23.36
N ALA A 217 -11.52 -12.46 22.97
CA ALA A 217 -12.14 -11.15 22.79
C ALA A 217 -13.28 -11.20 21.76
N TYR A 218 -13.05 -11.79 20.58
CA TYR A 218 -14.08 -11.90 19.54
C TYR A 218 -15.31 -12.65 20.04
N ARG A 219 -15.10 -13.81 20.70
CA ARG A 219 -16.18 -14.60 21.28
C ARG A 219 -16.93 -13.83 22.38
N GLY A 220 -16.20 -13.15 23.27
CA GLY A 220 -16.80 -12.39 24.36
C GLY A 220 -17.68 -11.24 23.86
N LEU A 221 -17.25 -10.56 22.80
CA LEU A 221 -18.04 -9.50 22.16
C LEU A 221 -19.28 -10.04 21.45
N GLN A 222 -19.21 -11.20 20.79
CA GLN A 222 -20.41 -11.85 20.23
C GLN A 222 -21.43 -12.18 21.32
N GLN A 223 -20.97 -12.71 22.46
CA GLN A 223 -21.83 -13.01 23.62
C GLN A 223 -22.46 -11.74 24.21
N ALA A 224 -21.69 -10.65 24.31
CA ALA A 224 -22.22 -9.36 24.76
C ALA A 224 -23.31 -8.84 23.81
N ARG A 225 -23.12 -8.95 22.49
CA ARG A 225 -24.14 -8.57 21.48
C ARG A 225 -25.40 -9.42 21.57
N GLU A 226 -25.26 -10.72 21.83
CA GLU A 226 -26.42 -11.61 22.02
C GLU A 226 -27.20 -11.24 23.29
N ALA A 227 -26.51 -10.81 24.34
CA ALA A 227 -27.11 -10.40 25.60
C ALA A 227 -27.78 -9.02 25.52
N ASP A 228 -27.19 -8.09 24.78
CA ASP A 228 -27.75 -6.76 24.50
C ASP A 228 -27.48 -6.33 23.04
N PRO A 229 -28.41 -6.62 22.11
CA PRO A 229 -28.28 -6.25 20.71
C PRO A 229 -28.28 -4.73 20.44
N GLU A 230 -28.79 -3.91 21.37
CA GLU A 230 -28.85 -2.45 21.23
C GLU A 230 -27.67 -1.75 21.93
N GLN A 231 -26.72 -2.52 22.50
CA GLN A 231 -25.55 -1.96 23.17
C GLN A 231 -24.73 -1.09 22.21
N ALA A 232 -24.61 0.19 22.54
CA ALA A 232 -23.93 1.16 21.69
C ALA A 232 -22.45 0.77 21.45
N GLY A 233 -22.07 0.67 20.17
CA GLY A 233 -20.70 0.40 19.72
C GLY A 233 -20.26 -1.06 19.80
N ILE A 234 -21.13 -2.01 20.18
CA ILE A 234 -20.76 -3.43 20.24
C ILE A 234 -20.41 -3.99 18.87
N ASP A 235 -21.13 -3.58 17.83
CA ASP A 235 -20.87 -4.00 16.44
C ASP A 235 -19.52 -3.48 15.93
N ASP A 236 -19.12 -2.28 16.34
CA ASP A 236 -17.82 -1.68 15.99
C ASP A 236 -16.67 -2.43 16.68
N ASP A 237 -16.84 -2.77 17.96
CA ASP A 237 -15.87 -3.59 18.70
C ASP A 237 -15.73 -4.97 18.07
N ILE A 238 -16.85 -5.62 17.74
CA ILE A 238 -16.87 -6.91 17.05
C ILE A 238 -16.13 -6.81 15.73
N ALA A 239 -16.40 -5.78 14.92
CA ALA A 239 -15.78 -5.62 13.62
C ALA A 239 -14.26 -5.40 13.73
N ARG A 240 -13.81 -4.58 14.69
CA ARG A 240 -12.39 -4.32 14.95
C ARG A 240 -11.67 -5.60 15.38
N VAL A 241 -12.18 -6.29 16.40
CA VAL A 241 -11.54 -7.52 16.91
C VAL A 241 -11.57 -8.64 15.88
N ARG A 242 -12.67 -8.76 15.10
CA ARG A 242 -12.74 -9.69 13.98
C ARG A 242 -11.62 -9.45 12.98
N ALA A 243 -11.40 -8.19 12.58
CA ALA A 243 -10.37 -7.84 11.61
C ALA A 243 -8.96 -8.15 12.14
N ALA A 244 -8.67 -7.80 13.40
CA ALA A 244 -7.39 -8.12 14.03
C ALA A 244 -7.16 -9.64 14.11
N LEU A 245 -8.19 -10.39 14.51
CA LEU A 245 -8.13 -11.85 14.57
C LEU A 245 -7.89 -12.48 13.21
N VAL A 246 -8.58 -12.01 12.17
CA VAL A 246 -8.37 -12.50 10.80
C VAL A 246 -6.94 -12.23 10.35
N ALA A 247 -6.39 -11.04 10.59
CA ALA A 247 -5.01 -10.71 10.21
C ALA A 247 -3.97 -11.60 10.92
N ASP A 248 -4.13 -11.84 12.23
CA ASP A 248 -3.27 -12.74 13.01
C ASP A 248 -3.32 -14.19 12.46
N LEU A 249 -4.53 -14.67 12.15
CA LEU A 249 -4.71 -15.99 11.55
C LEU A 249 -4.13 -16.07 10.13
N GLU A 250 -4.22 -15.01 9.33
CA GLU A 250 -3.62 -14.97 7.99
C GLU A 250 -2.10 -15.07 8.07
N GLU A 251 -1.45 -14.30 8.95
CA GLU A 251 -0.01 -14.38 9.20
C GLU A 251 0.39 -15.79 9.60
N LYS A 252 -0.33 -16.39 10.56
CA LYS A 252 -0.11 -17.77 11.00
C LYS A 252 -0.27 -18.77 9.87
N ALA A 253 -1.30 -18.61 9.03
CA ALA A 253 -1.57 -19.53 7.93
C ALA A 253 -0.44 -19.47 6.89
N TYR A 254 0.01 -18.27 6.50
CA TYR A 254 1.15 -18.11 5.59
C TYR A 254 2.45 -18.68 6.18
N ALA A 255 2.71 -18.47 7.47
CA ALA A 255 3.87 -19.05 8.14
C ALA A 255 3.86 -20.59 8.11
N SER A 256 2.68 -21.19 8.35
CA SER A 256 2.49 -22.64 8.31
C SER A 256 2.70 -23.20 6.90
N GLU A 257 2.24 -22.49 5.87
CA GLU A 257 2.48 -22.86 4.47
C GLU A 257 3.96 -22.81 4.10
N LEU A 258 4.66 -21.75 4.52
CA LEU A 258 6.10 -21.60 4.28
C LEU A 258 6.90 -22.71 4.98
N ALA A 259 6.46 -23.15 6.16
CA ALA A 259 7.04 -24.27 6.88
C ALA A 259 6.74 -25.64 6.23
N GLY A 260 5.78 -25.71 5.30
CA GLY A 260 5.31 -26.95 4.69
C GLY A 260 4.27 -27.70 5.53
N ASP A 261 3.76 -27.09 6.61
CA ASP A 261 2.76 -27.65 7.51
C ASP A 261 1.34 -27.49 6.93
N VAL A 262 1.08 -28.20 5.83
CA VAL A 262 -0.16 -28.09 5.02
C VAL A 262 -1.43 -28.28 5.85
N ASN A 263 -1.42 -29.22 6.80
CA ASN A 263 -2.59 -29.50 7.64
C ASN A 263 -2.91 -28.32 8.58
N GLU A 264 -1.88 -27.68 9.16
CA GLU A 264 -2.07 -26.53 10.04
C GLU A 264 -2.47 -25.29 9.24
N ALA A 265 -1.86 -25.07 8.07
CA ALA A 265 -2.27 -24.02 7.15
C ALA A 265 -3.74 -24.15 6.74
N LEU A 266 -4.16 -25.33 6.29
CA LEU A 266 -5.54 -25.59 5.86
C LEU A 266 -6.53 -25.35 7.01
N ALA A 267 -6.25 -25.86 8.21
CA ALA A 267 -7.09 -25.65 9.39
C ALA A 267 -7.21 -24.16 9.75
N THR A 268 -6.11 -23.40 9.63
CA THR A 268 -6.10 -21.95 9.91
C THR A 268 -6.92 -21.18 8.87
N TRP A 269 -6.81 -21.53 7.58
CA TRP A 269 -7.65 -20.95 6.53
C TRP A 269 -9.14 -21.27 6.69
N GLU A 270 -9.49 -22.49 7.08
CA GLU A 270 -10.88 -22.87 7.36
C GLU A 270 -11.46 -22.12 8.57
N LYS A 271 -10.63 -21.87 9.58
CA LYS A 271 -11.01 -21.03 10.72
C LYS A 271 -11.31 -19.60 10.28
N ILE A 272 -10.47 -19.01 9.43
CA ILE A 272 -10.73 -17.69 8.84
C ILE A 272 -12.07 -17.69 8.09
N LEU A 273 -12.37 -18.71 7.28
CA LEU A 273 -13.64 -18.80 6.56
C LEU A 273 -14.86 -18.98 7.46
N THR A 274 -14.68 -19.45 8.69
CA THR A 274 -15.75 -19.49 9.70
C THR A 274 -16.05 -18.10 10.26
N ILE A 275 -15.03 -17.23 10.33
CA ILE A 275 -15.12 -15.87 10.87
C ILE A 275 -15.53 -14.86 9.78
N ASP A 276 -14.90 -14.96 8.61
CA ASP A 276 -15.17 -14.19 7.39
C ASP A 276 -15.26 -15.13 6.18
N PRO A 277 -16.47 -15.61 5.83
CA PRO A 277 -16.68 -16.47 4.68
C PRO A 277 -16.30 -15.86 3.34
N ARG A 278 -16.13 -14.52 3.26
CA ARG A 278 -15.78 -13.79 2.04
C ARG A 278 -14.29 -13.47 1.94
N ASN A 279 -13.48 -13.94 2.89
CA ASN A 279 -12.03 -13.76 2.86
C ASN A 279 -11.43 -14.47 1.63
N ILE A 280 -10.96 -13.68 0.65
CA ILE A 280 -10.46 -14.18 -0.63
C ILE A 280 -9.18 -15.01 -0.47
N PRO A 281 -8.16 -14.57 0.30
CA PRO A 281 -6.98 -15.39 0.56
C PRO A 281 -7.31 -16.79 1.08
N ALA A 282 -8.20 -16.88 2.07
CA ALA A 282 -8.60 -18.15 2.65
C ALA A 282 -9.35 -19.07 1.67
N GLN A 283 -10.22 -18.51 0.81
CA GLN A 283 -10.89 -19.29 -0.23
C GLN A 283 -9.90 -19.89 -1.24
N LEU A 284 -8.94 -19.09 -1.69
CA LEU A 284 -7.91 -19.50 -2.66
C LEU A 284 -6.96 -20.53 -2.06
N SER A 285 -6.44 -20.27 -0.85
CA SER A 285 -5.52 -21.17 -0.16
C SER A 285 -6.19 -22.51 0.17
N ARG A 286 -7.44 -22.51 0.65
CA ARG A 286 -8.19 -23.76 0.86
C ARG A 286 -8.29 -24.58 -0.44
N SER A 287 -8.63 -23.95 -1.57
CA SER A 287 -8.73 -24.63 -2.87
C SER A 287 -7.41 -25.21 -3.37
N ARG A 288 -6.28 -24.58 -3.03
CA ARG A 288 -4.94 -25.04 -3.41
C ARG A 288 -4.46 -26.18 -2.52
N LEU A 289 -4.64 -26.06 -1.20
CA LEU A 289 -4.13 -27.01 -0.21
C LEU A 289 -4.99 -28.27 -0.08
N SER A 290 -6.23 -28.27 -0.58
CA SER A 290 -7.13 -29.43 -0.54
C SER A 290 -7.00 -30.39 -1.73
N ARG A 291 -5.95 -30.26 -2.57
CA ARG A 291 -5.75 -31.04 -3.80
C ARG A 291 -4.71 -32.13 -3.64
#